data_AF-A0AA38MM84-F1
#
_entry.id   AF-A0AA38MM84-F1
#
_cell.length_a   1.000
_cell.length_b   1.000
_cell.length_c   1.000
_cell.angle_alpha   90.00
_cell.angle_beta   90.00
_cell.angle_gamma   90.00
#
_symmetry.space_group_name_H-M   'P 1'
#
loop_
_entity.id
_entity.type
_entity.pdbx_description
1 polymer ?
#
loop_
_entity_poly.entity_id
_entity_poly.type
_entity_poly.pdbx_seq_one_letter_code
_entity_poly.pdbx_strand_id
1 'polypeptide(L)'
;MQKFDWIYTIRSHILMLKIMGLHIKSDEKPASNLYKMYTFFTVVVVMGGHNLFQTVNIYFFYKDLESVTPIIVVASSCILVSVKIHFFQRNMNIINNLILSLNCDIFQPKTEKQRRAAGLVLYFFKFVYLSFFSMAGVASSAWLLIPVLSNKTQDKQLPFSAWYPYDSTTSPLYEFTYIYQCIAIFYLVTTVVHIDTLILFLMMYITIQCDDLCDDLKNLRHDLYNINERVIACVQHHQAILSSAVNSNKFFDKMILGQFVSSTVAFAVNMFQLSLVANLGSEGVNSVFNAMAVITQIFIYCWFGEEVQIKVGIIDVTDE
;
A
#
# COMPACT_ATOMS: atom_id res chain seq x y z
N MET A 1 19.50 24.62 -13.34
CA MET A 1 19.23 24.05 -12.00
C MET A 1 19.58 22.56 -12.02
N GLN A 2 20.01 21.98 -10.90
CA GLN A 2 20.23 20.53 -10.81
C GLN A 2 18.89 19.80 -10.94
N LYS A 3 18.83 18.71 -11.74
CA LYS A 3 17.62 17.88 -11.89
C LYS A 3 17.09 17.42 -10.53
N PHE A 4 15.76 17.45 -10.38
CA PHE A 4 15.05 16.94 -9.22
C PHE A 4 14.88 15.42 -9.37
N ASP A 5 15.39 14.66 -8.40
CA ASP A 5 15.30 13.20 -8.41
C ASP A 5 14.07 12.72 -7.64
N TRP A 6 12.99 12.44 -8.37
CA TRP A 6 11.75 11.93 -7.82
C TRP A 6 11.90 10.51 -7.29
N ILE A 7 12.73 9.69 -7.95
CA ILE A 7 12.96 8.28 -7.61
C ILE A 7 13.62 8.15 -6.24
N TYR A 8 14.45 9.12 -5.83
CA TYR A 8 15.06 9.13 -4.50
C TYR A 8 14.03 8.97 -3.37
N THR A 9 12.85 9.58 -3.50
CA THR A 9 11.81 9.51 -2.47
C THR A 9 11.23 8.11 -2.30
N ILE A 10 11.15 7.34 -3.38
CA ILE A 10 10.56 5.99 -3.40
C ILE A 10 11.61 4.87 -3.49
N ARG A 11 12.90 5.19 -3.39
CA ARG A 11 13.97 4.19 -3.47
C ARG A 11 13.83 3.09 -2.43
N SER A 12 13.39 3.43 -1.21
CA SER A 12 13.08 2.45 -0.16
C SER A 12 11.94 1.51 -0.57
N HIS A 13 10.93 2.03 -1.27
CA HIS A 13 9.78 1.24 -1.72
C HIS A 13 10.20 0.24 -2.80
N ILE A 14 10.95 0.70 -3.80
CA ILE A 14 11.48 -0.15 -4.86
C ILE A 14 12.34 -1.28 -4.28
N LEU A 15 13.19 -0.96 -3.29
CA LEU A 15 14.04 -1.94 -2.62
C LEU A 15 13.20 -2.96 -1.83
N MET A 16 12.27 -2.50 -0.99
CA MET A 16 11.46 -3.38 -0.15
C MET A 16 10.53 -4.26 -0.99
N LEU A 17 9.91 -3.72 -2.05
CA LEU A 17 9.12 -4.50 -3.00
C LEU A 17 9.98 -5.55 -3.70
N LYS A 18 11.22 -5.22 -4.11
CA LYS A 18 12.17 -6.21 -4.64
C LYS A 18 12.48 -7.32 -3.64
N ILE A 19 12.66 -6.98 -2.35
CA ILE A 19 12.84 -7.99 -1.29
C ILE A 19 11.58 -8.86 -1.17
N MET A 20 10.38 -8.29 -1.27
CA MET A 20 9.12 -9.04 -1.23
C MET A 20 8.81 -9.85 -2.52
N GLY A 21 9.73 -9.94 -3.49
CA GLY A 21 9.48 -10.67 -4.74
C GLY A 21 8.74 -9.86 -5.82
N LEU A 22 8.51 -8.57 -5.59
CA LEU A 22 7.84 -7.63 -6.48
C LEU A 22 8.86 -6.68 -7.13
N HIS A 23 9.66 -7.23 -8.05
CA HIS A 23 10.75 -6.48 -8.67
C HIS A 23 10.26 -5.51 -9.76
N ILE A 24 10.26 -4.21 -9.44
CA ILE A 24 10.14 -3.11 -10.41
C ILE A 24 11.47 -3.00 -11.17
N LYS A 25 11.43 -3.21 -12.48
CA LYS A 25 12.57 -3.18 -13.39
C LYS A 25 12.78 -1.75 -13.89
N SER A 26 13.46 -0.93 -13.09
CA SER A 26 13.99 0.34 -13.56
C SER A 26 15.34 0.06 -14.24
N ASP A 27 15.35 -0.10 -15.57
CA ASP A 27 16.53 -0.34 -16.43
C ASP A 27 17.44 -1.55 -16.08
N GLU A 28 17.05 -2.42 -15.15
CA GLU A 28 17.82 -3.61 -14.77
C GLU A 28 17.61 -4.80 -15.73
N LYS A 29 18.65 -5.65 -15.84
CA LYS A 29 18.63 -6.93 -16.55
C LYS A 29 17.44 -7.80 -16.11
N PRO A 30 16.93 -8.70 -16.97
CA PRO A 30 15.87 -9.61 -16.59
C PRO A 30 16.23 -10.39 -15.31
N ALA A 31 15.24 -10.54 -14.41
CA ALA A 31 15.44 -11.21 -13.14
C ALA A 31 16.00 -12.63 -13.34
N SER A 32 16.99 -12.98 -12.52
CA SER A 32 17.63 -14.29 -12.55
C SER A 32 16.62 -15.41 -12.26
N ASN A 33 16.89 -16.62 -12.74
CA ASN A 33 16.03 -17.78 -12.47
C ASN A 33 15.91 -18.05 -10.96
N LEU A 34 16.97 -17.80 -10.18
CA LEU A 34 16.94 -17.88 -8.72
C LEU A 34 15.95 -16.90 -8.09
N TYR A 35 15.89 -15.67 -8.59
CA TYR A 35 14.94 -14.68 -8.08
C TYR A 35 13.48 -15.06 -8.39
N LYS A 36 13.23 -15.67 -9.56
CA LYS A 36 11.90 -16.20 -9.90
C LYS A 36 11.50 -17.35 -8.98
N MET A 37 12.42 -18.27 -8.67
CA MET A 37 12.18 -19.33 -7.70
C MET A 37 11.91 -18.78 -6.30
N TYR A 38 12.69 -17.79 -5.87
CA TYR A 38 12.46 -17.07 -4.61
C TYR A 38 11.07 -16.43 -4.57
N THR A 39 10.67 -15.72 -5.63
CA THR A 39 9.36 -15.08 -5.74
C THR A 39 8.22 -16.10 -5.70
N PHE A 40 8.39 -17.24 -6.39
CA PHE A 40 7.43 -18.33 -6.32
C PHE A 40 7.31 -18.86 -4.88
N PHE A 41 8.44 -19.06 -4.19
CA PHE A 41 8.43 -19.51 -2.81
C PHE A 41 7.73 -18.52 -1.87
N THR A 42 8.05 -17.23 -1.91
CA THR A 42 7.42 -16.24 -1.02
C THR A 42 5.93 -16.03 -1.31
N VAL A 43 5.54 -15.95 -2.59
CA VAL A 43 4.14 -15.70 -2.96
C VAL A 43 3.29 -16.95 -2.80
N VAL A 44 3.73 -18.11 -3.27
CA VAL A 44 2.90 -19.32 -3.29
C VAL A 44 3.03 -20.10 -1.99
N VAL A 45 4.25 -20.34 -1.52
CA VAL A 45 4.46 -21.19 -0.34
C VAL A 45 4.15 -20.43 0.94
N VAL A 46 4.77 -19.27 1.14
CA VAL A 46 4.58 -18.50 2.38
C VAL A 46 3.20 -17.84 2.42
N MET A 47 2.88 -16.99 1.43
CA MET A 47 1.62 -16.26 1.45
C MET A 47 0.43 -17.17 1.10
N GLY A 48 0.54 -18.00 0.05
CA GLY A 48 -0.53 -18.93 -0.32
C GLY A 48 -0.82 -19.98 0.76
N GLY A 49 0.22 -20.52 1.41
CA GLY A 49 0.06 -21.42 2.55
C GLY A 49 -0.67 -20.75 3.72
N HIS A 50 -0.30 -19.53 4.08
CA HIS A 50 -0.93 -18.82 5.20
C HIS A 50 -2.41 -18.53 4.93
N ASN A 51 -2.74 -18.12 3.70
CA ASN A 51 -4.13 -17.96 3.26
C ASN A 51 -4.92 -19.27 3.38
N LEU A 52 -4.34 -20.40 2.94
CA LEU A 52 -4.99 -21.70 3.00
C LEU A 52 -5.31 -22.08 4.45
N PHE A 53 -4.34 -21.97 5.35
CA PHE A 53 -4.51 -22.32 6.76
C PHE A 53 -5.55 -21.44 7.46
N GLN A 54 -5.59 -20.13 7.15
CA GLN A 54 -6.61 -19.22 7.67
C GLN A 54 -8.01 -19.55 7.11
N THR A 55 -8.10 -19.82 5.81
CA THR A 55 -9.38 -20.12 5.15
C THR A 55 -9.99 -21.43 5.66
N VAL A 56 -9.16 -22.47 5.82
CA VAL A 56 -9.61 -23.74 6.40
C VAL A 56 -10.02 -23.55 7.86
N ASN A 57 -9.35 -22.68 8.61
CA ASN A 57 -9.72 -22.38 9.99
C ASN A 57 -11.15 -21.84 10.12
N ILE A 58 -11.60 -21.01 9.17
CA ILE A 58 -12.99 -20.51 9.13
C ILE A 58 -13.98 -21.67 9.10
N TYR A 59 -13.72 -22.72 8.31
CA TYR A 59 -14.61 -23.89 8.20
C TYR A 59 -14.77 -24.64 9.53
N PHE A 60 -13.79 -24.60 10.42
CA PHE A 60 -13.90 -25.25 11.72
C PHE A 60 -14.65 -24.42 12.76
N PHE A 61 -14.53 -23.09 12.68
CA PHE A 61 -15.10 -22.17 13.68
C PHE A 61 -16.38 -21.45 13.23
N TYR A 62 -16.87 -21.64 12.01
CA TYR A 62 -18.00 -20.88 11.43
C TYR A 62 -19.30 -20.88 12.25
N LYS A 63 -19.50 -21.84 13.14
CA LYS A 63 -20.69 -21.94 14.00
C LYS A 63 -20.64 -20.99 15.21
N ASP A 64 -19.44 -20.60 15.63
CA ASP A 64 -19.23 -19.67 16.73
C ASP A 64 -18.81 -18.30 16.18
N LEU A 65 -19.76 -17.36 16.21
CA LEU A 65 -19.56 -16.02 15.65
C LEU A 65 -18.46 -15.25 16.38
N GLU A 66 -18.32 -15.45 17.69
CA GLU A 66 -17.30 -14.75 18.49
C GLU A 66 -15.90 -15.24 18.09
N SER A 67 -15.72 -16.56 17.96
CA SER A 67 -14.44 -17.15 17.55
C SER A 67 -14.11 -16.99 16.07
N VAL A 68 -15.10 -16.98 15.16
CA VAL A 68 -14.85 -16.92 13.70
C VAL A 68 -14.59 -15.50 13.21
N THR A 69 -15.17 -14.49 13.84
CA THR A 69 -15.04 -13.09 13.41
C THR A 69 -13.59 -12.59 13.32
N PRO A 70 -12.68 -12.81 14.31
CA PRO A 70 -11.30 -12.36 14.17
C PRO A 70 -10.56 -13.14 13.06
N ILE A 71 -10.91 -14.41 12.86
CA ILE A 71 -10.34 -15.25 11.79
C ILE A 71 -10.75 -14.70 10.41
N ILE A 72 -12.01 -14.27 10.24
CA ILE A 72 -12.50 -13.66 8.99
C ILE A 72 -11.74 -12.36 8.68
N VAL A 73 -11.50 -11.50 9.68
CA VAL A 73 -10.73 -10.26 9.50
C VAL A 73 -9.32 -10.55 9.01
N VAL A 74 -8.62 -11.49 9.66
CA VAL A 74 -7.26 -11.89 9.26
C VAL A 74 -7.27 -12.50 7.86
N ALA A 75 -8.14 -13.48 7.60
CA ALA A 75 -8.25 -14.14 6.30
C ALA A 75 -8.56 -13.14 5.16
N SER A 76 -9.49 -12.22 5.36
CA SER A 76 -9.81 -11.18 4.37
C SER A 76 -8.60 -10.28 4.06
N SER A 77 -7.82 -9.93 5.09
CA SER A 77 -6.59 -9.14 4.94
C SER A 77 -5.54 -9.92 4.15
N CYS A 78 -5.36 -11.21 4.43
CA CYS A 78 -4.44 -12.08 3.70
C CYS A 78 -4.85 -12.24 2.21
N ILE A 79 -6.14 -12.42 1.96
CA ILE A 79 -6.68 -12.53 0.60
C ILE A 79 -6.45 -11.22 -0.15
N LEU A 80 -6.70 -10.07 0.50
CA LEU A 80 -6.44 -8.75 -0.08
C LEU A 80 -4.98 -8.58 -0.52
N VAL A 81 -4.02 -8.98 0.29
CA VAL A 81 -2.59 -8.89 -0.08
C VAL A 81 -2.29 -9.74 -1.30
N SER A 82 -2.89 -10.93 -1.39
CA SER A 82 -2.74 -11.83 -2.54
C SER A 82 -3.33 -11.22 -3.81
N VAL A 83 -4.49 -10.55 -3.69
CA VAL A 83 -5.12 -9.78 -4.76
C VAL A 83 -4.22 -8.63 -5.21
N LYS A 84 -3.65 -7.85 -4.27
CA LYS A 84 -2.71 -6.76 -4.57
C LYS A 84 -1.46 -7.28 -5.28
N ILE A 85 -0.83 -8.35 -4.78
CA ILE A 85 0.33 -8.99 -5.42
C ILE A 85 -0.01 -9.41 -6.85
N HIS A 86 -1.16 -10.06 -7.05
CA HIS A 86 -1.59 -10.53 -8.37
C HIS A 86 -1.73 -9.36 -9.36
N PHE A 87 -2.46 -8.32 -9.00
CA PHE A 87 -2.65 -7.16 -9.88
C PHE A 87 -1.38 -6.35 -10.07
N PHE A 88 -0.53 -6.21 -9.04
CA PHE A 88 0.78 -5.57 -9.16
C PHE A 88 1.66 -6.29 -10.19
N GLN A 89 1.75 -7.62 -10.10
CA GLN A 89 2.53 -8.43 -11.06
C GLN A 89 1.93 -8.38 -12.47
N ARG A 90 0.60 -8.43 -12.59
CA ARG A 90 -0.09 -8.31 -13.89
C ARG A 90 0.18 -6.97 -14.55
N ASN A 91 0.22 -5.90 -13.76
CA ASN A 91 0.43 -4.53 -14.22
C ASN A 91 1.90 -4.09 -14.14
N MET A 92 2.86 -5.02 -14.01
CA MET A 92 4.28 -4.74 -13.80
C MET A 92 4.89 -3.83 -14.88
N ASN A 93 4.50 -4.02 -16.14
CA ASN A 93 5.00 -3.18 -17.24
C ASN A 93 4.52 -1.72 -17.11
N ILE A 94 3.31 -1.50 -16.63
CA ILE A 94 2.74 -0.16 -16.44
C ILE A 94 3.52 0.57 -15.35
N ILE A 95 3.74 -0.07 -14.19
CA ILE A 95 4.50 0.55 -13.10
C ILE A 95 5.96 0.81 -13.49
N ASN A 96 6.62 -0.11 -14.22
CA ASN A 96 7.98 0.14 -14.72
C ASN A 96 8.04 1.41 -15.58
N ASN A 97 7.11 1.57 -16.51
CA ASN A 97 7.06 2.75 -17.37
C ASN A 97 6.74 4.03 -16.58
N LEU A 98 5.82 3.95 -15.61
CA LEU A 98 5.53 5.09 -14.72
C LEU A 98 6.76 5.52 -13.94
N ILE A 99 7.48 4.60 -13.31
CA ILE A 99 8.70 4.91 -12.54
C ILE A 99 9.80 5.49 -13.42
N LEU A 100 10.03 4.92 -14.61
CA LEU A 100 10.99 5.48 -15.58
C LEU A 100 10.60 6.88 -16.04
N SER A 101 9.30 7.15 -16.19
CA SER A 101 8.81 8.46 -16.62
C SER A 101 9.00 9.55 -15.57
N LEU A 102 9.10 9.23 -14.27
CA LEU A 102 9.12 10.22 -13.18
C LEU A 102 10.21 11.30 -13.37
N ASN A 103 11.39 10.91 -13.85
CA ASN A 103 12.55 11.78 -14.03
C ASN A 103 12.69 12.33 -15.47
N CYS A 104 11.66 12.18 -16.32
CA CYS A 104 11.65 12.81 -17.65
C CYS A 104 11.71 14.34 -17.55
N ASP A 105 12.33 14.97 -18.55
CA ASP A 105 12.54 16.42 -18.56
C ASP A 105 11.23 17.22 -18.49
N ILE A 106 10.15 16.67 -19.05
CA ILE A 106 8.82 17.29 -19.04
C ILE A 106 8.22 17.42 -17.64
N PHE A 107 8.63 16.58 -16.70
CA PHE A 107 8.15 16.56 -15.31
C PHE A 107 9.14 17.17 -14.31
N GLN A 108 10.17 17.86 -14.81
CA GLN A 108 11.12 18.55 -13.96
C GLN A 108 10.54 19.92 -13.54
N PRO A 109 10.63 20.30 -12.25
CA PRO A 109 10.26 21.63 -11.83
C PRO A 109 11.17 22.66 -12.52
N LYS A 110 10.55 23.66 -13.13
CA LYS A 110 11.23 24.70 -13.93
C LYS A 110 11.64 25.90 -13.07
N THR A 111 10.94 26.13 -11.97
CA THR A 111 11.18 27.24 -11.05
C THR A 111 11.54 26.77 -9.64
N GLU A 112 12.24 27.62 -8.87
CA GLU A 112 12.52 27.37 -7.45
C GLU A 112 11.24 27.31 -6.61
N LYS A 113 10.17 28.00 -7.04
CA LYS A 113 8.86 27.94 -6.38
C LYS A 113 8.24 26.54 -6.53
N GLN A 114 8.20 26.00 -7.74
CA GLN A 114 7.74 24.63 -8.03
C GLN A 114 8.57 23.62 -7.24
N ARG A 115 9.91 23.76 -7.26
CA ARG A 115 10.81 22.88 -6.51
C ARG A 115 10.54 22.87 -4.99
N ARG A 116 10.30 24.04 -4.39
CA ARG A 116 9.97 24.16 -2.97
C ARG A 116 8.59 23.57 -2.66
N ALA A 117 7.60 23.82 -3.51
CA ALA A 117 6.25 23.26 -3.36
C ALA A 117 6.29 21.72 -3.40
N ALA A 118 6.93 21.13 -4.41
CA ALA A 118 7.16 19.70 -4.51
C ALA A 118 7.86 19.13 -3.27
N GLY A 119 8.90 19.82 -2.77
CA GLY A 119 9.60 19.42 -1.55
C GLY A 119 8.71 19.34 -0.31
N LEU A 120 7.77 20.28 -0.15
CA LEU A 120 6.83 20.31 0.98
C LEU A 120 5.82 19.14 0.91
N VAL A 121 5.27 18.88 -0.28
CA VAL A 121 4.33 17.76 -0.48
C VAL A 121 5.04 16.41 -0.27
N LEU A 122 6.26 16.25 -0.77
CA LEU A 122 7.05 15.03 -0.54
C LEU A 122 7.44 14.84 0.93
N TYR A 123 7.67 15.91 1.69
CA TYR A 123 7.88 15.83 3.13
C TYR A 123 6.62 15.30 3.84
N PHE A 124 5.45 15.84 3.48
CA PHE A 124 4.17 15.34 4.00
C PHE A 124 3.95 13.87 3.66
N PHE A 125 4.23 13.44 2.43
CA PHE A 125 4.16 12.03 2.05
C PHE A 125 5.10 11.14 2.87
N LYS A 126 6.35 11.57 3.10
CA LYS A 126 7.29 10.83 3.95
C LYS A 126 6.78 10.69 5.38
N PHE A 127 6.16 11.74 5.92
CA PHE A 127 5.51 11.67 7.23
C PHE A 127 4.39 10.62 7.23
N VAL A 128 3.47 10.66 6.26
CA VAL A 128 2.38 9.67 6.12
C VAL A 128 2.93 8.25 6.00
N TYR A 129 3.95 8.04 5.15
CA TYR A 129 4.61 6.74 4.99
C TYR A 129 5.22 6.23 6.30
N LEU A 130 5.99 7.06 7.02
CA LEU A 130 6.63 6.67 8.27
C LEU A 130 5.62 6.39 9.38
N SER A 131 4.53 7.17 9.45
CA SER A 131 3.43 6.93 10.37
C SER A 131 2.73 5.61 10.06
N PHE A 132 2.46 5.32 8.78
CA PHE A 132 1.79 4.07 8.38
C PHE A 132 2.66 2.84 8.64
N PHE A 133 3.96 2.91 8.27
CA PHE A 133 4.93 1.85 8.54
C PHE A 133 5.12 1.61 10.04
N SER A 134 5.24 2.67 10.84
CA SER A 134 5.44 2.52 12.29
C SER A 134 4.20 1.96 12.98
N MET A 135 2.99 2.44 12.66
CA MET A 135 1.74 1.92 13.20
C MET A 135 1.55 0.43 12.86
N ALA A 136 1.77 0.04 11.59
CA ALA A 136 1.64 -1.35 11.17
C ALA A 136 2.70 -2.26 11.83
N GLY A 137 3.94 -1.76 11.98
CA GLY A 137 5.02 -2.46 12.68
C GLY A 137 4.73 -2.67 14.17
N VAL A 138 4.27 -1.64 14.88
CA VAL A 138 3.91 -1.74 16.30
C VAL A 138 2.73 -2.69 16.50
N ALA A 139 1.67 -2.56 15.71
CA ALA A 139 0.51 -3.44 15.80
C ALA A 139 0.90 -4.91 15.58
N SER A 140 1.55 -5.22 14.46
CA SER A 140 1.97 -6.59 14.15
C SER A 140 2.95 -7.16 15.18
N SER A 141 3.88 -6.36 15.69
CA SER A 141 4.80 -6.78 16.76
C SER A 141 4.07 -7.08 18.07
N ALA A 142 3.06 -6.28 18.43
CA ALA A 142 2.25 -6.54 19.61
C ALA A 142 1.52 -7.88 19.50
N TRP A 143 0.86 -8.15 18.36
CA TRP A 143 0.20 -9.44 18.09
C TRP A 143 1.17 -10.63 18.18
N LEU A 144 2.38 -10.47 17.63
CA LEU A 144 3.43 -11.51 17.68
C LEU A 144 4.09 -11.67 19.05
N LEU A 145 3.92 -10.75 20.00
CA LEU A 145 4.54 -10.84 21.33
C LEU A 145 3.55 -11.25 22.43
N ILE A 146 2.24 -11.03 22.24
CA ILE A 146 1.21 -11.38 23.23
C ILE A 146 1.32 -12.83 23.73
N PRO A 147 1.45 -13.87 22.86
CA PRO A 147 1.53 -15.24 23.34
C PRO A 147 2.77 -15.51 24.21
N VAL A 148 3.90 -14.90 23.87
CA VAL A 148 5.19 -15.06 24.57
C VAL A 148 5.18 -14.34 25.93
N LEU A 149 4.55 -13.17 25.99
CA LEU A 149 4.47 -12.36 27.20
C LEU A 149 3.34 -12.80 28.14
N SER A 150 2.33 -13.51 27.62
CA SER A 150 1.28 -14.07 28.45
C SER A 150 1.87 -15.23 29.27
N ASN A 151 1.91 -15.09 30.60
CA ASN A 151 2.40 -16.12 31.54
C ASN A 151 1.51 -17.39 31.58
N LYS A 152 0.67 -17.65 30.56
CA LYS A 152 -0.10 -18.88 30.39
C LYS A 152 0.80 -19.96 29.79
N THR A 153 1.83 -20.36 30.53
CA THR A 153 2.84 -21.35 30.13
C THR A 153 2.29 -22.77 29.92
N GLN A 154 1.02 -23.03 30.29
CA GLN A 154 0.38 -24.33 30.09
C GLN A 154 -0.28 -24.50 28.71
N ASP A 155 -0.65 -23.42 28.01
CA ASP A 155 -1.28 -23.50 26.68
C ASP A 155 -0.40 -22.77 25.65
N LYS A 156 0.42 -23.51 24.91
CA LYS A 156 1.19 -22.94 23.78
C LYS A 156 0.21 -22.40 22.72
N GLN A 157 0.06 -21.07 22.65
CA GLN A 157 -0.82 -20.40 21.70
C GLN A 157 -0.02 -19.77 20.56
N LEU A 158 -0.46 -20.01 19.32
CA LEU A 158 0.09 -19.33 18.16
C LEU A 158 -0.42 -17.88 18.09
N PRO A 159 0.37 -16.92 17.54
CA PRO A 159 -0.05 -15.53 17.41
C PRO A 159 -1.37 -15.34 16.66
N PHE A 160 -1.57 -16.13 15.62
CA PHE A 160 -2.81 -16.17 14.86
C PHE A 160 -3.39 -17.58 14.89
N SER A 161 -4.68 -17.66 15.25
CA SER A 161 -5.45 -18.90 15.12
C SER A 161 -5.51 -19.31 13.65
N ALA A 162 -5.01 -20.50 13.34
CA ALA A 162 -5.01 -21.06 11.99
C ALA A 162 -5.02 -22.59 12.08
N TRP A 163 -5.58 -23.25 11.06
CA TRP A 163 -5.60 -24.70 11.01
C TRP A 163 -4.35 -25.23 10.32
N TYR A 164 -3.70 -26.23 10.93
CA TYR A 164 -2.57 -26.95 10.36
C TYR A 164 -2.91 -28.45 10.26
N PRO A 165 -2.43 -29.15 9.22
CA PRO A 165 -2.66 -30.60 9.05
C PRO A 165 -1.80 -31.47 9.99
N TYR A 166 -1.26 -30.88 11.05
CA TYR A 166 -0.40 -31.51 12.05
C TYR A 166 -0.63 -30.84 13.41
N ASP A 167 -0.19 -31.48 14.49
CA ASP A 167 -0.33 -30.93 15.84
C ASP A 167 0.65 -29.77 16.07
N SER A 168 0.18 -28.55 15.87
CA SER A 168 0.96 -27.33 16.07
C SER A 168 1.12 -26.92 17.54
N THR A 169 0.63 -27.70 18.50
CA THR A 169 0.78 -27.42 19.94
C THR A 169 2.00 -28.12 20.56
N THR A 170 2.56 -29.11 19.87
CA THR A 170 3.69 -29.92 20.36
C THR A 170 5.03 -29.42 19.84
N SER A 171 6.08 -29.53 20.67
CA SER A 171 7.45 -29.21 20.24
C SER A 171 8.05 -30.38 19.44
N PRO A 172 8.79 -30.16 18.33
CA PRO A 172 9.28 -28.87 17.81
C PRO A 172 8.36 -28.18 16.79
N LEU A 173 7.21 -28.77 16.44
CA LEU A 173 6.32 -28.27 15.38
C LEU A 173 5.70 -26.91 15.72
N TYR A 174 5.42 -26.66 17.00
CA TYR A 174 4.99 -25.37 17.50
C TYR A 174 6.01 -24.28 17.13
N GLU A 175 7.28 -24.48 17.46
CA GLU A 175 8.33 -23.48 17.22
C GLU A 175 8.52 -23.20 15.72
N PHE A 176 8.48 -24.24 14.88
CA PHE A 176 8.52 -24.06 13.42
C PHE A 176 7.31 -23.29 12.89
N THR A 177 6.12 -23.59 13.39
CA THR A 177 4.88 -22.91 12.98
C THR A 177 4.86 -21.46 13.43
N TYR A 178 5.38 -21.19 14.63
CA TYR A 178 5.54 -19.84 15.15
C TYR A 178 6.45 -19.00 14.24
N ILE A 179 7.64 -19.51 13.92
CA ILE A 179 8.60 -18.86 13.01
C ILE A 179 7.96 -18.61 11.64
N TYR A 180 7.24 -19.60 11.12
CA TYR A 180 6.50 -19.45 9.87
C TYR A 180 5.47 -18.31 9.92
N GLN A 181 4.66 -18.21 10.98
CA GLN A 181 3.71 -17.11 11.14
C GLN A 181 4.42 -15.76 11.22
N CYS A 182 5.52 -15.65 11.95
CA CYS A 182 6.32 -14.42 11.99
C CYS A 182 6.78 -13.98 10.59
N ILE A 183 7.30 -14.91 9.79
CA ILE A 183 7.76 -14.63 8.42
C ILE A 183 6.58 -14.23 7.52
N ALA A 184 5.46 -14.96 7.59
CA ALA A 184 4.28 -14.69 6.78
C ALA A 184 3.66 -13.32 7.10
N ILE A 185 3.57 -12.95 8.38
CA ILE A 185 3.01 -11.68 8.82
C ILE A 185 3.94 -10.52 8.47
N PHE A 186 5.26 -10.69 8.66
CA PHE A 186 6.23 -9.68 8.23
C PHE A 186 6.15 -9.43 6.72
N TYR A 187 6.07 -10.50 5.92
CA TYR A 187 5.88 -10.41 4.48
C TYR A 187 4.58 -9.69 4.10
N LEU A 188 3.47 -10.07 4.73
CA LEU A 188 2.15 -9.51 4.52
C LEU A 188 2.13 -8.00 4.79
N VAL A 189 2.54 -7.59 6.00
CA VAL A 189 2.53 -6.19 6.45
C VAL A 189 3.43 -5.34 5.56
N THR A 190 4.66 -5.82 5.30
CA THR A 190 5.62 -5.08 4.47
C THR A 190 5.09 -4.90 3.05
N THR A 191 4.51 -5.94 2.46
CA THR A 191 3.97 -5.88 1.09
C THR A 191 2.81 -4.88 0.99
N VAL A 192 1.86 -4.92 1.92
CA VAL A 192 0.71 -4.00 1.92
C VAL A 192 1.16 -2.56 2.07
N VAL A 193 2.00 -2.27 3.08
CA VAL A 193 2.45 -0.90 3.34
C VAL A 193 3.10 -0.31 2.09
N HIS A 194 4.01 -1.04 1.45
CA HIS A 194 4.75 -0.51 0.30
C HIS A 194 3.93 -0.43 -0.98
N ILE A 195 2.98 -1.35 -1.23
CA ILE A 195 2.06 -1.23 -2.38
C ILE A 195 1.16 0.00 -2.17
N ASP A 196 0.57 0.12 -0.98
CA ASP A 196 -0.37 1.19 -0.67
C ASP A 196 0.31 2.56 -0.76
N THR A 197 1.46 2.73 -0.13
CA THR A 197 2.17 4.01 -0.17
C THR A 197 2.76 4.32 -1.55
N LEU A 198 3.07 3.32 -2.37
CA LEU A 198 3.43 3.55 -3.78
C LEU A 198 2.24 4.09 -4.58
N ILE A 199 1.03 3.58 -4.34
CA ILE A 199 -0.19 4.10 -4.98
C ILE A 199 -0.42 5.56 -4.58
N LEU A 200 -0.32 5.87 -3.29
CA LEU A 200 -0.44 7.24 -2.79
C LEU A 200 0.64 8.16 -3.37
N PHE A 201 1.86 7.66 -3.54
CA PHE A 201 2.93 8.40 -4.19
C PHE A 201 2.59 8.78 -5.63
N LEU A 202 2.05 7.85 -6.41
CA LEU A 202 1.67 8.12 -7.81
C LEU A 202 0.55 9.16 -7.90
N MET A 203 -0.46 9.06 -7.02
CA MET A 203 -1.54 10.05 -6.94
C MET A 203 -0.99 11.44 -6.59
N MET A 204 -0.19 11.53 -5.52
CA MET A 204 0.47 12.77 -5.12
C MET A 204 1.34 13.34 -6.26
N TYR A 205 2.09 12.49 -6.95
CA TYR A 205 2.96 12.91 -8.04
C TYR A 205 2.15 13.57 -9.15
N ILE A 206 1.01 12.99 -9.54
CA ILE A 206 0.08 13.60 -10.52
C ILE A 206 -0.38 14.98 -10.03
N THR A 207 -0.81 15.10 -8.77
CA THR A 207 -1.20 16.38 -8.16
C THR A 207 -0.10 17.44 -8.26
N ILE A 208 1.15 17.08 -7.96
CA ILE A 208 2.29 18.00 -8.07
C ILE A 208 2.49 18.44 -9.53
N GLN A 209 2.40 17.52 -10.49
CA GLN A 209 2.55 17.86 -11.91
C GLN A 209 1.42 18.79 -12.40
N CYS A 210 0.19 18.61 -11.92
CA CYS A 210 -0.91 19.54 -12.19
C CYS A 210 -0.64 20.94 -11.62
N ASP A 211 -0.12 21.03 -10.40
CA ASP A 211 0.25 22.31 -9.78
C ASP A 211 1.38 23.01 -10.55
N ASP A 212 2.39 22.26 -11.01
CA ASP A 212 3.48 22.78 -11.82
C ASP A 212 2.95 23.33 -13.16
N LEU A 213 2.07 22.59 -13.84
CA LEU A 213 1.39 23.05 -15.06
C LEU A 213 0.57 24.32 -14.82
N CYS A 214 -0.18 24.38 -13.71
CA CYS A 214 -0.97 25.57 -13.37
C CYS A 214 -0.10 26.80 -13.10
N ASP A 215 1.06 26.62 -12.46
CA ASP A 215 2.04 27.71 -12.27
C ASP A 215 2.61 28.17 -13.62
N ASP A 216 2.94 27.24 -14.52
CA ASP A 216 3.43 27.57 -15.86
C ASP A 216 2.39 28.36 -16.67
N LEU A 217 1.12 27.93 -16.65
CA LEU A 217 0.00 28.58 -17.32
C LEU A 217 -0.23 30.01 -16.80
N LYS A 218 -0.22 30.20 -15.47
CA LYS A 218 -0.37 31.53 -14.84
C LYS A 218 0.75 32.48 -15.25
N ASN A 219 1.95 31.96 -15.45
CA ASN A 219 3.13 32.74 -15.83
C ASN A 219 3.30 32.89 -17.35
N LEU A 220 2.37 32.41 -18.19
CA LEU A 220 2.45 32.55 -19.65
C LEU A 220 2.50 34.01 -20.11
N ARG A 221 1.74 34.89 -19.45
CA ARG A 221 1.55 36.29 -19.87
C ARG A 221 2.77 37.20 -19.68
N HIS A 222 3.77 36.75 -18.92
CA HIS A 222 4.93 37.58 -18.60
C HIS A 222 6.01 37.62 -19.70
N ASP A 223 6.00 36.70 -20.68
CA ASP A 223 6.98 36.65 -21.78
C ASP A 223 6.27 36.57 -23.14
N LEU A 224 6.00 37.75 -23.73
CA LEU A 224 5.25 37.85 -25.00
C LEU A 224 6.02 37.33 -26.22
N TYR A 225 7.36 37.27 -26.15
CA TYR A 225 8.20 36.91 -27.30
C TYR A 225 8.16 35.41 -27.65
N ASN A 226 7.88 34.54 -26.67
CA ASN A 226 7.93 33.07 -26.82
C ASN A 226 6.61 32.36 -26.40
N ILE A 227 5.46 33.04 -26.46
CA ILE A 227 4.18 32.47 -26.00
C ILE A 227 3.87 31.14 -26.68
N ASN A 228 4.01 31.05 -28.02
CA ASN A 228 3.65 29.84 -28.76
C ASN A 228 4.44 28.61 -28.29
N GLU A 229 5.76 28.74 -28.12
CA GLU A 229 6.60 27.63 -27.63
C GLU A 229 6.21 27.21 -26.21
N ARG A 230 5.92 28.20 -25.34
CA ARG A 230 5.49 27.93 -23.95
C ARG A 230 4.12 27.26 -23.89
N VAL A 231 3.18 27.68 -24.72
CA VAL A 231 1.85 27.05 -24.84
C VAL A 231 2.00 25.61 -25.34
N ILE A 232 2.80 25.37 -26.38
CA ILE A 232 3.09 24.01 -26.86
C ILE A 232 3.68 23.15 -25.74
N ALA A 233 4.62 23.67 -24.96
CA ALA A 233 5.19 22.96 -23.82
C ALA A 233 4.16 22.64 -22.73
N CYS A 234 3.23 23.56 -22.44
CA CYS A 234 2.13 23.32 -21.49
C CYS A 234 1.18 22.23 -21.99
N VAL A 235 0.81 22.26 -23.27
CA VAL A 235 -0.04 21.23 -23.90
C VAL A 235 0.63 19.86 -23.84
N GLN A 236 1.92 19.78 -24.15
CA GLN A 236 2.68 18.53 -24.05
C GLN A 236 2.75 18.02 -22.61
N HIS A 237 2.96 18.92 -21.63
CA HIS A 237 3.01 18.55 -20.22
C HIS A 237 1.65 18.05 -19.73
N HIS A 238 0.56 18.73 -20.09
CA HIS A 238 -0.80 18.28 -19.80
C HIS A 238 -1.10 16.89 -20.38
N GLN A 239 -0.75 16.64 -21.65
CA GLN A 239 -0.90 15.33 -22.28
C GLN A 239 -0.09 14.24 -21.55
N ALA A 240 1.11 14.56 -21.11
CA ALA A 240 1.94 13.65 -20.33
C ALA A 240 1.34 13.35 -18.95
N ILE A 241 0.78 14.36 -18.27
CA ILE A 241 0.04 14.19 -17.00
C ILE A 241 -1.16 13.26 -17.20
N LEU A 242 -1.98 13.50 -18.23
CA LEU A 242 -3.15 12.66 -18.54
C LEU A 242 -2.74 11.21 -18.80
N SER A 243 -1.68 11.00 -19.58
CA SER A 243 -1.13 9.65 -19.83
C SER A 243 -0.68 8.97 -18.54
N SER A 244 0.06 9.70 -17.68
CA SER A 244 0.51 9.21 -16.36
C SER A 244 -0.67 8.90 -15.43
N ALA A 245 -1.72 9.71 -15.41
CA ALA A 245 -2.92 9.50 -14.61
C ALA A 245 -3.70 8.27 -15.06
N VAL A 246 -3.94 8.12 -16.38
CA VAL A 246 -4.62 6.95 -16.95
C VAL A 246 -3.84 5.67 -16.67
N ASN A 247 -2.53 5.69 -16.83
CA ASN A 247 -1.68 4.53 -16.55
C ASN A 247 -1.61 4.20 -15.05
N SER A 248 -1.54 5.22 -14.19
CA SER A 248 -1.59 5.04 -12.74
C SER A 248 -2.92 4.41 -12.31
N ASN A 249 -4.05 4.91 -12.82
CA ASN A 249 -5.35 4.34 -12.54
C ASN A 249 -5.46 2.88 -13.00
N LYS A 250 -5.03 2.56 -14.23
CA LYS A 250 -4.97 1.16 -14.73
C LYS A 250 -4.08 0.26 -13.88
N PHE A 251 -3.01 0.81 -13.29
CA PHE A 251 -2.13 0.06 -12.42
C PHE A 251 -2.84 -0.35 -11.14
N PHE A 252 -3.58 0.57 -10.48
CA PHE A 252 -4.10 0.35 -9.13
C PHE A 252 -5.62 0.23 -8.96
N ASP A 253 -6.44 0.41 -10.00
CA ASP A 253 -7.92 0.42 -9.89
C ASP A 253 -8.46 -0.83 -9.18
N LYS A 254 -8.04 -2.03 -9.58
CA LYS A 254 -8.48 -3.29 -8.98
C LYS A 254 -7.91 -3.52 -7.58
N MET A 255 -6.70 -3.01 -7.33
CA MET A 255 -6.09 -3.09 -6.00
C MET A 255 -6.85 -2.21 -4.99
N ILE A 256 -7.24 -1.01 -5.40
CA ILE A 256 -8.06 -0.11 -4.60
C ILE A 256 -9.47 -0.71 -4.42
N LEU A 257 -10.09 -1.25 -5.47
CA LEU A 257 -11.39 -1.92 -5.33
C LEU A 257 -11.34 -3.05 -4.27
N GLY A 258 -10.33 -3.91 -4.33
CA GLY A 258 -10.11 -4.95 -3.32
C GLY A 258 -9.92 -4.37 -1.92
N GLN A 259 -9.17 -3.26 -1.81
CA GLN A 259 -8.96 -2.55 -0.54
C GLN A 259 -10.28 -2.12 0.08
N PHE A 260 -11.15 -1.43 -0.67
CA PHE A 260 -12.44 -0.95 -0.16
C PHE A 260 -13.35 -2.11 0.28
N VAL A 261 -13.40 -3.20 -0.50
CA VAL A 261 -14.19 -4.39 -0.14
C VAL A 261 -13.67 -5.01 1.16
N SER A 262 -12.38 -5.28 1.24
CA SER A 262 -11.77 -5.91 2.42
C SER A 262 -11.87 -5.01 3.66
N SER A 263 -11.65 -3.71 3.52
CA SER A 263 -11.77 -2.75 4.62
C SER A 263 -13.21 -2.62 5.10
N THR A 264 -14.21 -2.69 4.21
CA THR A 264 -15.62 -2.68 4.60
C THR A 264 -15.97 -3.92 5.44
N VAL A 265 -15.53 -5.10 5.02
CA VAL A 265 -15.71 -6.34 5.78
C VAL A 265 -15.01 -6.24 7.14
N ALA A 266 -13.74 -5.83 7.16
CA ALA A 266 -12.99 -5.69 8.39
C ALA A 266 -13.63 -4.69 9.35
N PHE A 267 -14.09 -3.53 8.86
CA PHE A 267 -14.77 -2.53 9.68
C PHE A 267 -16.06 -3.07 10.28
N ALA A 268 -16.92 -3.70 9.48
CA ALA A 268 -18.17 -4.28 9.94
C ALA A 268 -17.95 -5.34 11.03
N VAL A 269 -16.95 -6.21 10.83
CA VAL A 269 -16.62 -7.26 11.81
C VAL A 269 -16.04 -6.68 13.11
N ASN A 270 -15.15 -5.68 13.03
CA ASN A 270 -14.63 -5.01 14.24
C ASN A 270 -15.75 -4.30 15.03
N MET A 271 -16.74 -3.73 14.35
CA MET A 271 -17.91 -3.13 15.01
C MET A 271 -18.83 -4.16 15.65
N PHE A 272 -19.01 -5.32 15.01
CA PHE A 272 -19.70 -6.43 15.63
C PHE A 272 -18.98 -6.91 16.90
N GLN A 273 -17.66 -7.11 16.85
CA GLN A 273 -16.88 -7.48 18.03
C GLN A 273 -16.96 -6.44 19.15
N LEU A 274 -16.91 -5.15 18.79
CA LEU A 274 -17.09 -4.07 19.75
C LEU A 274 -18.48 -4.10 20.42
N SER A 275 -19.51 -4.60 19.73
CA SER A 275 -20.86 -4.73 20.31
C SER A 275 -21.00 -5.90 21.29
N LEU A 276 -20.10 -6.88 21.24
CA LEU A 276 -20.12 -8.04 22.14
C LEU A 276 -19.40 -7.78 23.47
N VAL A 277 -18.48 -6.80 23.52
CA VAL A 277 -17.76 -6.50 24.75
C VAL A 277 -18.63 -5.68 25.71
N ALA A 278 -18.76 -6.15 26.95
CA ALA A 278 -19.57 -5.48 27.97
C ALA A 278 -18.96 -4.14 28.44
N ASN A 279 -17.63 -4.02 28.37
CA ASN A 279 -16.86 -2.83 28.75
C ASN A 279 -15.68 -2.64 27.78
N LEU A 280 -15.10 -1.44 27.74
CA LEU A 280 -13.85 -1.15 27.02
C LEU A 280 -12.62 -1.72 27.75
N GLY A 281 -12.61 -3.03 27.97
CA GLY A 281 -11.42 -3.79 28.36
C GLY A 281 -10.43 -3.93 27.20
N SER A 282 -9.44 -4.82 27.33
CA SER A 282 -8.41 -5.05 26.30
C SER A 282 -8.98 -5.39 24.91
N GLU A 283 -10.01 -6.24 24.87
CA GLU A 283 -10.66 -6.68 23.62
C GLU A 283 -11.44 -5.55 22.93
N GLY A 284 -12.14 -4.73 23.73
CA GLY A 284 -12.84 -3.55 23.23
C GLY A 284 -11.89 -2.49 22.67
N VAL A 285 -10.80 -2.21 23.39
CA VAL A 285 -9.76 -1.27 22.93
C VAL A 285 -9.10 -1.76 21.64
N ASN A 286 -8.82 -3.06 21.53
CA ASN A 286 -8.27 -3.64 20.30
C ASN A 286 -9.24 -3.50 19.12
N SER A 287 -10.53 -3.78 19.32
CA SER A 287 -11.56 -3.63 18.28
C SER A 287 -11.69 -2.18 17.79
N VAL A 288 -11.66 -1.20 18.71
CA VAL A 288 -11.66 0.24 18.36
C VAL A 288 -10.39 0.61 17.57
N PHE A 289 -9.22 0.17 18.03
CA PHE A 289 -7.96 0.48 17.36
C PHE A 289 -7.93 -0.09 15.92
N ASN A 290 -8.35 -1.33 15.74
CA ASN A 290 -8.44 -1.96 14.43
C ASN A 290 -9.45 -1.25 13.52
N ALA A 291 -10.62 -0.88 14.04
CA ALA A 291 -11.62 -0.11 13.27
C ALA A 291 -11.07 1.26 12.82
N MET A 292 -10.38 1.98 13.72
CA MET A 292 -9.75 3.26 13.39
C MET A 292 -8.63 3.11 12.36
N ALA A 293 -7.82 2.04 12.45
CA ALA A 293 -6.79 1.74 11.47
C ALA A 293 -7.38 1.50 10.07
N VAL A 294 -8.46 0.72 9.99
CA VAL A 294 -9.18 0.44 8.74
C VAL A 294 -9.79 1.71 8.13
N ILE A 295 -10.44 2.55 8.95
CA ILE A 295 -10.98 3.84 8.50
C ILE A 295 -9.86 4.74 7.99
N THR A 296 -8.75 4.83 8.72
CA THR A 296 -7.59 5.65 8.33
C THR A 296 -7.04 5.20 6.98
N GLN A 297 -6.94 3.89 6.74
CA GLN A 297 -6.48 3.36 5.46
C GLN A 297 -7.38 3.80 4.31
N ILE A 298 -8.71 3.67 4.45
CA ILE A 298 -9.67 4.14 3.42
C ILE A 298 -9.58 5.66 3.23
N PHE A 299 -9.57 6.41 4.33
CA PHE A 299 -9.55 7.86 4.32
C PHE A 299 -8.36 8.40 3.51
N ILE A 300 -7.17 7.83 3.69
CA ILE A 300 -5.98 8.27 2.97
C ILE A 300 -6.13 8.06 1.46
N TYR A 301 -6.66 6.91 1.01
CA TYR A 301 -6.94 6.71 -0.42
C TYR A 301 -7.93 7.75 -0.96
N CYS A 302 -8.99 8.03 -0.21
CA CYS A 302 -10.00 9.01 -0.60
C CYS A 302 -9.40 10.42 -0.68
N TRP A 303 -8.59 10.80 0.31
CA TRP A 303 -7.95 12.11 0.37
C TRP A 303 -7.06 12.36 -0.86
N PHE A 304 -6.13 11.43 -1.14
CA PHE A 304 -5.25 11.58 -2.30
C PHE A 304 -6.01 11.46 -3.63
N GLY A 305 -7.07 10.66 -3.68
CA GLY A 305 -7.96 10.59 -4.84
C GLY A 305 -8.69 11.92 -5.12
N GLU A 306 -9.24 12.53 -4.08
CA GLU A 306 -9.92 13.84 -4.15
C GLU A 306 -8.95 14.95 -4.56
N GLU A 307 -7.73 14.96 -4.01
CA GLU A 307 -6.69 15.91 -4.43
C GLU A 307 -6.38 15.80 -5.93
N VAL A 308 -6.26 14.59 -6.47
CA VAL A 308 -6.09 14.41 -7.93
C VAL A 308 -7.29 14.96 -8.69
N GLN A 309 -8.51 14.67 -8.23
CA GLN A 309 -9.74 15.13 -8.89
C GLN A 309 -9.86 16.66 -8.90
N ILE A 310 -9.62 17.32 -7.77
CA ILE A 310 -9.65 18.78 -7.65
C ILE A 310 -8.63 19.42 -8.60
N LYS A 311 -7.40 18.88 -8.63
CA LYS A 311 -6.29 19.47 -9.38
C LYS A 311 -6.46 19.32 -10.88
N VAL A 312 -7.01 18.19 -11.33
CA VAL A 312 -7.39 17.99 -12.73
C VAL A 312 -8.56 18.91 -13.09
N GLY A 313 -9.60 19.01 -12.24
CA GLY A 313 -10.76 19.87 -12.50
C GLY A 313 -10.41 21.37 -12.61
N ILE A 314 -9.43 21.86 -11.84
CA ILE A 314 -8.95 23.26 -11.95
C ILE A 314 -8.34 23.53 -13.33
N ILE A 315 -7.69 22.54 -13.95
CA ILE A 315 -7.10 22.68 -15.29
C ILE A 315 -8.21 22.75 -16.34
N ASP A 316 -9.25 21.92 -16.21
CA ASP A 316 -10.37 21.88 -17.16
C ASP A 316 -11.25 23.16 -17.09
N VAL A 317 -11.40 23.77 -15.90
CA VAL A 317 -12.23 24.99 -15.73
C VAL A 317 -11.54 26.26 -16.26
N THR A 318 -10.24 26.23 -16.54
CA THR A 318 -9.56 27.37 -17.18
C THR A 318 -9.84 27.52 -18.69
N ASP A 319 -10.68 26.65 -19.27
CA ASP A 319 -11.10 26.68 -20.68
C ASP A 319 -12.45 27.40 -20.96
N GLU A 320 -13.15 27.92 -19.93
CA GLU A 320 -14.36 28.79 -20.09
C GLU A 320 -14.07 30.28 -19.82
#